data_AF-A0A0D7DVE6-F1
#
_entry.id   AF-A0A0D7DVE6-F1
#
_cell.length_a   1.000
_cell.length_b   1.000
_cell.length_c   1.000
_cell.angle_alpha   90.00
_cell.angle_beta   90.00
_cell.angle_gamma   90.00
#
_symmetry.space_group_name_H-M   'P 1'
#
loop_
_entity.id
_entity.type
_entity.pdbx_description
1 polymer ?
#
loop_
_entity_poly.entity_id
_entity_poly.type
_entity_poly.pdbx_seq_one_letter_code
_entity_poly.pdbx_strand_id
1 'polypeptide(L)' 'GTFLGSVSGGCVEGAVVTEALDVIASGQPKLLEFGVADEAAWQVGLSCGGTIRVFVEKVGA' A
#
# COMPACT_ATOMS: atom_id res chain seq x y z
N GLY A 1 14.41 -6.72 5.75
CA GLY A 1 13.34 -7.45 6.45
C GLY A 1 12.65 -8.40 5.49
N THR A 2 11.72 -9.21 5.96
CA THR A 2 10.89 -10.11 5.13
C THR A 2 9.50 -9.51 4.95
N PHE A 3 8.98 -9.53 3.72
CA PHE A 3 7.60 -9.15 3.40
C PHE A 3 6.82 -10.40 2.99
N LEU A 4 5.63 -10.61 3.56
CA LEU A 4 4.80 -11.79 3.33
C LEU A 4 3.40 -11.36 2.90
N GLY A 5 2.92 -11.91 1.79
CA GLY A 5 1.63 -11.55 1.20
C GLY A 5 1.74 -10.53 0.07
N SER A 6 0.60 -9.99 -0.35
CA SER A 6 0.46 -9.01 -1.43
C SER A 6 -0.76 -8.12 -1.14
N VAL A 7 -0.72 -6.86 -1.56
CA VAL A 7 -1.83 -5.91 -1.39
C VAL A 7 -2.58 -5.72 -2.71
N SER A 8 -1.87 -5.41 -3.79
CA SER A 8 -2.44 -5.25 -5.14
C SER A 8 -1.74 -6.11 -6.20
N GLY A 9 -0.56 -6.66 -5.89
CA GLY A 9 0.26 -7.41 -6.83
C GLY A 9 1.06 -6.53 -7.78
N GLY A 10 1.42 -5.30 -7.38
CA GLY A 10 2.02 -4.31 -8.27
C GLY A 10 2.90 -3.26 -7.57
N CYS A 11 2.64 -1.98 -7.83
CA CYS A 11 3.48 -0.87 -7.36
C CYS A 11 3.15 -0.41 -5.93
N VAL A 12 2.06 -0.89 -5.33
CA VAL A 12 1.57 -0.42 -4.01
C VAL A 12 2.41 -0.99 -2.87
N GLU A 13 2.94 -2.21 -3.02
CA GLU A 13 3.68 -2.94 -2.00
C GLU A 13 4.89 -2.15 -1.49
N GLY A 14 5.66 -1.51 -2.38
CA GLY A 14 6.82 -0.71 -1.99
C GLY A 14 6.45 0.50 -1.12
N ALA A 15 5.33 1.16 -1.44
CA ALA A 15 4.83 2.29 -0.67
C ALA A 15 4.35 1.83 0.72
N VAL A 16 3.59 0.72 0.78
CA VAL A 16 3.13 0.14 2.05
C VAL A 16 4.31 -0.27 2.94
N VAL A 17 5.35 -0.90 2.38
CA VAL A 17 6.55 -1.28 3.15
C VAL A 17 7.26 -0.06 3.73
N THR A 18 7.36 1.01 2.96
CA THR A 18 8.01 2.26 3.43
C THR A 18 7.25 2.86 4.61
N GLU A 19 5.93 3.01 4.46
CA GLU A 19 5.07 3.55 5.52
C GLU A 19 5.02 2.62 6.75
N ALA A 20 5.09 1.30 6.55
CA ALA A 20 5.15 0.35 7.65
C ALA A 20 6.40 0.54 8.53
N LEU A 21 7.55 0.88 7.95
CA LEU A 21 8.76 1.17 8.74
C LEU A 21 8.57 2.38 9.65
N ASP A 22 7.91 3.43 9.16
CA ASP A 22 7.58 4.63 9.93
C ASP A 22 6.57 4.32 11.05
N VAL A 23 5.53 3.53 10.75
CA VAL A 23 4.53 3.08 11.73
C VAL A 23 5.18 2.22 12.82
N ILE A 24 6.12 1.33 12.45
CA ILE A 24 6.86 0.51 13.41
C ILE A 24 7.71 1.38 14.34
N ALA A 25 8.40 2.39 13.79
CA ALA A 25 9.25 3.28 14.58
C ALA A 25 8.46 4.23 15.49
N SER A 26 7.36 4.78 14.98
CA SER A 26 6.53 5.77 15.70
C SER A 26 5.48 5.16 16.62
N GLY A 27 5.06 3.91 16.35
CA GLY A 27 3.92 3.27 17.00
C GLY A 27 2.56 3.86 16.61
N GLN A 28 2.51 4.83 15.68
CA GLN A 28 1.25 5.47 15.27
C GLN A 28 0.73 4.82 13.98
N PRO A 29 -0.50 4.27 13.98
CA PRO A 29 -1.08 3.66 12.78
C PRO A 29 -1.43 4.72 11.73
N LYS A 30 -1.44 4.31 10.46
CA LYS A 30 -1.75 5.17 9.31
C LYS A 30 -2.78 4.52 8.39
N LEU A 31 -3.64 5.33 7.79
CA LEU A 31 -4.51 4.92 6.69
C LEU A 31 -3.97 5.53 5.40
N LEU A 32 -3.56 4.68 4.46
CA LEU A 32 -3.06 5.07 3.15
C LEU A 32 -4.18 4.93 2.13
N GLU A 33 -4.22 5.83 1.15
CA GLU A 33 -5.17 5.76 0.03
C GLU A 33 -4.41 5.72 -1.29
N PHE A 34 -4.71 4.72 -2.10
CA PHE A 34 -4.12 4.52 -3.42
C PHE A 34 -5.25 4.46 -4.44
N GLY A 35 -5.26 5.36 -5.41
CA GLY A 35 -6.20 5.34 -6.52
C GLY A 35 -5.50 5.75 -7.80
N VAL A 36 -6.00 5.26 -8.93
CA VAL A 36 -5.54 5.71 -10.24
C VAL A 36 -6.57 6.68 -10.79
N ALA A 37 -6.17 7.94 -10.96
CA ALA A 37 -7.08 9.04 -11.24
C ALA A 37 -7.54 9.14 -12.71
N ASP A 38 -7.18 8.21 -13.60
CA ASP A 38 -7.43 8.44 -15.02
C ASP A 38 -7.69 7.16 -15.81
N GLU A 39 -8.70 7.21 -16.69
CA GLU A 39 -9.08 6.14 -17.62
C GLU A 39 -7.91 5.69 -18.54
N ALA A 40 -6.83 6.47 -18.61
CA ALA A 40 -5.58 6.14 -19.30
C ALA A 40 -4.79 4.97 -18.67
N ALA A 41 -5.12 4.55 -17.44
CA ALA A 41 -4.43 3.46 -16.73
C ALA A 41 -4.63 2.06 -17.37
N TRP A 42 -5.64 1.90 -18.22
CA TRP A 42 -5.89 0.66 -18.95
C TRP A 42 -4.83 0.35 -20.01
N GLN A 43 -4.09 1.36 -20.51
CA GLN A 43 -3.10 1.16 -21.58
C GLN A 43 -1.74 0.60 -21.10
N VAL A 44 -1.48 0.56 -19.78
CA VAL A 44 -0.18 0.16 -19.21
C VAL A 44 -0.23 -1.02 -18.24
N GLY A 45 -1.34 -1.76 -18.18
CA GLY A 45 -1.38 -3.08 -17.52
C GLY A 45 -1.42 -3.04 -15.99
N LEU A 46 -2.07 -2.03 -15.40
CA LEU A 46 -2.47 -2.08 -13.99
C LEU A 46 -3.84 -2.76 -13.89
N SER A 47 -3.89 -3.92 -13.25
CA SER A 47 -5.09 -4.76 -13.07
C SER A 47 -6.17 -4.16 -12.17
N CYS A 48 -5.90 -3.03 -11.51
CA CYS A 48 -6.73 -2.45 -10.46
C CYS A 48 -7.24 -1.07 -10.88
N GLY A 49 -8.30 -1.00 -11.68
CA GLY A 49 -8.93 0.25 -12.12
C GLY A 49 -9.78 0.96 -11.05
N GLY A 50 -9.32 1.03 -9.80
CA GLY A 50 -10.08 1.61 -8.69
C GLY A 50 -9.22 2.14 -7.54
N THR A 51 -9.88 2.67 -6.51
CA THR A 51 -9.24 3.18 -5.30
C THR A 51 -9.30 2.15 -4.18
N ILE A 52 -8.17 1.91 -3.52
CA ILE A 52 -8.06 1.10 -2.30
C ILE A 52 -7.57 1.96 -1.14
N ARG A 53 -7.95 1.56 0.07
CA ARG A 53 -7.43 2.13 1.32
C ARG A 53 -6.76 1.03 2.11
N VAL A 54 -5.53 1.28 2.55
CA VAL A 54 -4.68 0.32 3.25
C VAL A 54 -4.40 0.86 4.65
N PHE A 55 -4.90 0.15 5.66
CA PHE A 55 -4.61 0.48 7.05
C PHE A 55 -3.33 -0.24 7.48
N VAL A 56 -2.38 0.52 8.01
CA VAL A 56 -1.07 0.04 8.44
C VAL A 56 -0.92 0.28 9.93
N GLU A 57 -0.69 -0.79 10.67
CA GLU A 57 -0.49 -0.76 12.12
C GLU A 57 0.71 -1.62 12.54
N LYS A 58 1.36 -1.24 13.64
CA LYS A 58 2.38 -2.08 14.27
C LYS A 58 1.67 -3.23 15.01
N VAL A 59 2.08 -4.46 14.71
CA VAL A 59 1.57 -5.66 15.39
C VAL A 59 2.53 -6.08 16.49
N GLY A 60 2.02 -6.29 17.71
CA GLY A 60 2.81 -6.62 18.90
C GLY A 60 3.22 -5.39 19.74
N ALA A 61 3.58 -5.62 21.00
CA ALA A 61 3.99 -4.58 21.96
C ALA A 61 5.40 -4.04 21.64
#